data_AF-A0A7J8NUX7-F1
#
_entry.id   AF-A0A7J8NUX7-F1
#
_cell.length_a   1.000
_cell.length_b   1.000
_cell.length_c   1.000
_cell.angle_alpha   90.00
_cell.angle_beta   90.00
_cell.angle_gamma   90.00
#
_symmetry.space_group_name_H-M   'P 1'
#
loop_
_entity.id
_entity.type
_entity.pdbx_description
1 polymer ?
#
loop_
_entity_poly.entity_id
_entity_poly.type
_entity_poly.pdbx_seq_one_letter_code
_entity_poly.pdbx_strand_id
1 'polypeptide(L)'
;MSSAPNENLHLPAPNVFIPKDLSIKNAQEEVKFPVLLRKSSYSKLWYKPDTVFSTPKAYVKIDFNCPHAGNSPETEVLGDLFARLLLDYLNEYAYYAQVAGLLYGISHTDSGFEVTLVGYNHKLRILLETIIDKIVKFEVKPDRFSVIK
;
A
#
# COMPACT_ATOMS: atom_id res chain seq x y z
N MET A 1 14.34 -44.17 6.35
CA MET A 1 14.49 -42.78 6.81
C MET A 1 13.61 -41.92 5.93
N SER A 2 12.59 -41.28 6.51
CA SER A 2 11.71 -40.36 5.81
C SER A 2 12.53 -39.20 5.23
N SER A 3 12.47 -39.00 3.92
CA SER A 3 13.07 -37.87 3.22
C SER A 3 12.73 -36.55 3.92
N ALA A 4 13.70 -35.63 4.01
CA ALA A 4 13.47 -34.29 4.52
C ALA A 4 12.28 -33.63 3.77
N PRO A 5 11.42 -32.86 4.45
CA PRO A 5 10.23 -32.31 3.83
C PRO A 5 10.60 -31.18 2.86
N ASN A 6 10.19 -31.34 1.59
CA ASN A 6 10.02 -30.34 0.53
C ASN A 6 11.19 -29.37 0.23
N GLU A 7 11.78 -29.48 -0.96
CA GLU A 7 12.91 -28.67 -1.47
C GLU A 7 12.65 -27.14 -1.52
N ASN A 8 11.40 -26.71 -1.35
CA ASN A 8 11.00 -25.31 -1.37
C ASN A 8 11.07 -24.61 0.00
N LEU A 9 11.45 -25.30 1.08
CA LEU A 9 11.62 -24.67 2.39
C LEU A 9 13.04 -24.11 2.54
N HIS A 10 13.17 -22.80 2.70
CA HIS A 10 14.45 -22.12 2.85
C HIS A 10 14.36 -20.97 3.88
N LEU A 11 15.53 -20.48 4.31
CA LEU A 11 15.60 -19.25 5.10
C LEU A 11 15.16 -18.04 4.26
N PRO A 12 14.53 -17.02 4.88
CA PRO A 12 14.10 -15.83 4.16
C PRO A 12 15.29 -15.08 3.54
N ALA A 13 15.04 -14.42 2.42
CA ALA A 13 16.02 -13.51 1.83
C ALA A 13 16.25 -12.28 2.73
N PRO A 14 17.38 -11.56 2.60
CA PRO A 14 17.60 -10.32 3.33
C PRO A 14 16.48 -9.30 3.12
N ASN A 15 16.00 -8.70 4.21
CA ASN A 15 14.89 -7.75 4.17
C ASN A 15 15.33 -6.39 3.58
N VAL A 16 14.84 -6.07 2.38
CA VAL A 16 15.15 -4.83 1.63
C VAL A 16 14.50 -3.57 2.21
N PHE A 17 13.52 -3.74 3.12
CA PHE A 17 12.74 -2.66 3.72
C PHE A 17 13.33 -2.11 5.03
N ILE A 18 14.39 -2.72 5.57
CA ILE A 18 15.05 -2.17 6.76
C ILE A 18 15.56 -0.75 6.45
N PRO A 19 15.08 0.28 7.19
CA PRO A 19 15.46 1.66 6.92
C PRO A 19 16.89 1.91 7.38
N LYS A 20 17.69 2.55 6.49
CA LYS A 20 19.05 3.00 6.80
C LYS A 20 19.15 4.52 7.02
N ASP A 21 18.38 5.32 6.29
CA ASP A 21 18.23 6.75 6.53
C ASP A 21 17.05 6.99 7.48
N LEU A 22 17.34 7.62 8.62
CA LEU A 22 16.37 8.07 9.63
C LEU A 22 16.46 9.59 9.86
N SER A 23 17.03 10.32 8.89
CA SER A 23 17.12 11.78 8.96
C SER A 23 15.73 12.41 9.01
N ILE A 24 15.53 13.28 9.99
CA ILE A 24 14.31 14.10 10.09
C ILE A 24 14.38 15.16 9.00
N LYS A 25 13.29 15.32 8.24
CA LYS A 25 13.17 16.36 7.23
C LYS A 25 12.61 17.61 7.90
N ASN A 26 13.37 18.70 7.91
CA ASN A 26 12.94 19.96 8.48
C ASN A 26 11.85 20.58 7.59
N ALA A 27 10.71 20.91 8.18
CA ALA A 27 9.71 21.74 7.54
C ALA A 27 10.22 23.19 7.47
N GLN A 28 10.26 23.79 6.28
CA GLN A 28 10.68 25.19 6.11
C GLN A 28 9.61 26.19 6.56
N GLU A 29 8.34 25.77 6.56
CA GLU A 29 7.20 26.60 6.94
C GLU A 29 6.28 25.83 7.89
N GLU A 30 5.81 26.51 8.94
CA GLU A 30 4.85 25.95 9.87
C GLU A 30 3.44 26.02 9.26
N VAL A 31 3.06 24.95 8.55
CA VAL A 31 1.76 24.87 7.87
C VAL A 31 0.72 24.22 8.78
N LYS A 32 -0.30 24.98 9.20
CA LYS A 32 -1.35 24.47 10.10
C LYS A 32 -2.24 23.39 9.45
N PHE A 33 -2.51 23.51 8.15
CA PHE A 33 -3.41 22.63 7.38
C PHE A 33 -2.73 22.07 6.12
N PRO A 34 -3.20 20.95 5.55
CA PRO A 34 -2.70 20.48 4.26
C PRO A 34 -2.88 21.52 3.15
N VAL A 35 -1.87 21.66 2.31
CA VAL A 35 -1.87 22.54 1.13
C VAL A 35 -2.01 21.72 -0.15
N LEU A 36 -2.74 22.27 -1.12
CA LEU A 36 -2.88 21.67 -2.44
C LEU A 36 -1.64 21.99 -3.27
N LEU A 37 -0.73 21.02 -3.43
CA LEU A 37 0.50 21.20 -4.19
C LEU A 37 0.28 21.02 -5.70
N ARG A 38 -0.64 20.14 -6.08
CA ARG A 38 -0.91 19.86 -7.50
C ARG A 38 -2.39 19.60 -7.71
N LYS A 39 -2.91 20.15 -8.79
CA LYS A 39 -4.26 19.88 -9.29
C LYS A 39 -4.17 19.66 -10.80
N SER A 40 -4.73 18.54 -11.27
CA SER A 40 -4.93 18.24 -12.68
C SER A 40 -6.36 17.72 -12.91
N SER A 41 -6.70 17.41 -14.15
CA SER A 41 -7.92 16.68 -14.49
C SER A 41 -7.95 15.27 -13.89
N TYR A 42 -6.79 14.69 -13.57
CA TYR A 42 -6.67 13.31 -13.10
C TYR A 42 -6.48 13.18 -11.59
N SER A 43 -5.94 14.19 -10.91
CA SER A 43 -5.54 14.05 -9.50
C SER A 43 -5.47 15.38 -8.75
N LYS A 44 -5.57 15.28 -7.42
CA LYS A 44 -5.27 16.36 -6.48
C LYS A 44 -4.26 15.82 -5.46
N LEU A 45 -3.13 16.52 -5.31
CA LEU A 45 -2.11 16.18 -4.31
C LEU A 45 -2.15 17.20 -3.18
N TRP A 46 -2.55 16.73 -2.01
CA TRP A 46 -2.49 17.48 -0.76
C TRP A 46 -1.26 17.05 0.03
N TYR A 47 -0.60 18.01 0.67
CA TYR A 47 0.60 17.75 1.47
C TYR A 47 0.58 18.60 2.72
N LYS A 48 1.04 18.01 3.82
CA LYS A 48 1.35 18.70 5.06
C LYS A 48 2.63 18.09 5.63
N PRO A 49 3.72 18.87 5.80
CA PRO A 49 4.87 18.36 6.52
C PRO A 49 4.52 18.13 8.00
N ASP A 50 5.15 17.14 8.63
CA ASP A 50 5.05 16.98 10.08
C ASP A 50 5.85 18.09 10.78
N THR A 51 5.17 18.89 11.60
CA THR A 51 5.77 19.95 12.43
C THR A 51 5.63 19.67 13.93
N VAL A 52 5.01 18.54 14.30
CA VAL A 52 4.65 18.25 15.70
C VAL A 52 5.44 17.08 16.24
N PHE A 53 5.53 15.98 15.49
CA PHE A 53 6.09 14.73 16.01
C PHE A 53 7.59 14.60 15.72
N SER A 54 8.10 15.28 14.70
CA SER A 54 9.51 15.29 14.31
C SER A 54 10.07 13.88 14.15
N THR A 55 9.34 13.00 13.46
CA THR A 55 9.75 11.60 13.25
C THR A 55 10.16 11.35 11.79
N PRO A 56 11.04 10.35 11.51
CA PRO A 56 11.37 9.94 10.14
C PRO A 56 10.26 9.06 9.55
N LYS A 57 9.00 9.44 9.76
CA LYS A 57 7.83 8.70 9.31
C LYS A 57 6.97 9.56 8.41
N ALA A 58 6.23 8.91 7.53
CA ALA A 58 5.24 9.56 6.68
C ALA A 58 3.97 8.71 6.62
N TYR A 59 2.87 9.39 6.28
CA TYR A 59 1.59 8.80 6.00
C TYR A 59 1.18 9.19 4.58
N VAL A 60 0.83 8.21 3.76
CA VAL A 60 0.38 8.39 2.38
C VAL A 60 -0.99 7.75 2.28
N LYS A 61 -1.97 8.51 1.79
CA LYS A 61 -3.32 8.02 1.47
C LYS A 61 -3.67 8.44 0.06
N ILE A 62 -4.17 7.49 -0.73
CA ILE A 62 -4.57 7.68 -2.12
C ILE A 62 -5.98 7.12 -2.29
N ASP A 63 -6.93 8.01 -2.60
CA ASP A 63 -8.30 7.65 -2.95
C ASP A 63 -8.42 7.52 -4.47
N PHE A 64 -8.68 6.30 -4.95
CA PHE A 64 -8.95 6.02 -6.36
C PHE A 64 -10.44 6.12 -6.61
N ASN A 65 -10.84 7.09 -7.42
CA ASN A 65 -12.25 7.30 -7.76
C ASN A 65 -12.59 6.57 -9.06
N CYS A 66 -13.40 5.53 -8.95
CA CYS A 66 -13.88 4.67 -10.02
C CYS A 66 -15.39 4.89 -10.22
N PRO A 67 -15.84 5.47 -11.35
CA PRO A 67 -17.24 5.85 -11.58
C PRO A 67 -18.29 4.72 -11.50
N HIS A 68 -17.85 3.46 -11.44
CA HIS A 68 -18.71 2.29 -11.46
C HIS A 68 -18.58 1.39 -10.23
N ALA A 69 -17.80 1.78 -9.21
CA ALA A 69 -17.56 0.93 -8.04
C ALA A 69 -18.82 0.68 -7.20
N GLY A 70 -19.61 1.71 -6.91
CA GLY A 70 -20.80 1.60 -6.05
C GLY A 70 -22.15 1.67 -6.77
N ASN A 71 -22.22 1.30 -8.05
CA ASN A 71 -23.46 1.45 -8.83
C ASN A 71 -24.44 0.28 -8.67
N SER A 72 -24.00 -0.87 -8.19
CA SER A 72 -24.85 -2.03 -7.92
C SER A 72 -24.27 -2.91 -6.81
N PRO A 73 -25.08 -3.80 -6.19
CA PRO A 73 -24.55 -4.80 -5.26
C PRO A 73 -23.46 -5.69 -5.87
N GLU A 74 -23.49 -5.92 -7.18
CA GLU A 74 -22.47 -6.69 -7.87
C GLU A 74 -21.14 -5.93 -7.94
N THR A 75 -21.15 -4.64 -8.29
CA THR A 75 -19.91 -3.85 -8.37
C THR A 75 -19.27 -3.64 -7.00
N GLU A 76 -20.08 -3.51 -5.95
CA GLU A 76 -19.64 -3.46 -4.54
C GLU A 76 -18.87 -4.74 -4.15
N VAL A 77 -19.46 -5.91 -4.44
CA VAL A 77 -18.82 -7.20 -4.14
C VAL A 77 -17.55 -7.40 -4.98
N LEU A 78 -17.57 -7.00 -6.27
CA LEU A 78 -16.38 -7.07 -7.12
C LEU A 78 -15.26 -6.15 -6.62
N GLY A 79 -15.58 -4.96 -6.11
CA GLY A 79 -14.63 -4.02 -5.52
C GLY A 79 -13.98 -4.58 -4.25
N ASP A 80 -14.77 -5.18 -3.36
CA ASP A 80 -14.25 -5.86 -2.16
C ASP A 80 -13.36 -7.06 -2.52
N LEU A 81 -13.79 -7.91 -3.46
CA LEU A 81 -12.98 -9.04 -3.94
C LEU A 81 -11.67 -8.58 -4.57
N PHE A 82 -11.69 -7.50 -5.36
CA PHE A 82 -10.49 -6.88 -5.93
C PHE A 82 -9.50 -6.45 -4.83
N ALA A 83 -9.97 -5.73 -3.81
CA ALA A 83 -9.13 -5.29 -2.69
C ALA A 83 -8.53 -6.49 -1.92
N ARG A 84 -9.33 -7.52 -1.64
CA ARG A 84 -8.88 -8.73 -0.94
C ARG A 84 -7.86 -9.52 -1.74
N LEU A 85 -8.07 -9.70 -3.05
CA LEU A 85 -7.10 -10.36 -3.93
C LEU A 85 -5.78 -9.58 -4.01
N LEU A 86 -5.84 -8.25 -4.10
CA LEU A 86 -4.64 -7.43 -4.07
C LEU A 86 -3.85 -7.58 -2.78
N LEU A 87 -4.53 -7.52 -1.62
CA LEU A 87 -3.91 -7.75 -0.32
C LEU A 87 -3.24 -9.14 -0.26
N ASP A 88 -3.94 -10.16 -0.76
CA ASP A 88 -3.42 -11.52 -0.83
C ASP A 88 -2.14 -11.62 -1.70
N TYR A 89 -2.16 -11.01 -2.89
CA TYR A 89 -1.02 -11.03 -3.81
C TYR A 89 0.19 -10.24 -3.30
N LEU A 90 -0.07 -9.22 -2.49
CA LEU A 90 0.96 -8.38 -1.89
C LEU A 90 1.51 -8.97 -0.59
N ASN A 91 0.80 -9.91 0.04
CA ASN A 91 1.09 -10.37 1.40
C ASN A 91 2.53 -10.85 1.58
N GLU A 92 3.02 -11.72 0.70
CA GLU A 92 4.39 -12.28 0.80
C GLU A 92 5.47 -11.19 0.74
N TYR A 93 5.31 -10.23 -0.19
CA TYR A 93 6.26 -9.14 -0.36
C TYR A 93 6.16 -8.10 0.77
N ALA A 94 4.94 -7.73 1.14
CA ALA A 94 4.68 -6.71 2.13
C ALA A 94 4.93 -7.18 3.57
N TYR A 95 5.01 -8.49 3.82
CA TYR A 95 5.44 -9.05 5.10
C TYR A 95 6.81 -8.51 5.53
N TYR A 96 7.78 -8.48 4.61
CA TYR A 96 9.10 -7.89 4.86
C TYR A 96 8.99 -6.40 5.23
N ALA A 97 8.10 -5.66 4.57
CA ALA A 97 7.87 -4.25 4.87
C ALA A 97 7.28 -4.07 6.27
N GLN A 98 6.30 -4.89 6.66
CA GLN A 98 5.67 -4.86 7.98
C GLN A 98 6.67 -5.14 9.10
N VAL A 99 7.52 -6.15 8.95
CA VAL A 99 8.60 -6.45 9.90
C VAL A 99 9.58 -5.28 10.03
N ALA A 100 9.80 -4.52 8.95
CA ALA A 100 10.66 -3.34 8.93
C ALA A 100 9.94 -2.03 9.38
N GLY A 101 8.71 -2.11 9.88
CA GLY A 101 7.96 -0.96 10.39
C GLY A 101 7.27 -0.11 9.33
N LEU A 102 6.94 -0.72 8.18
CA LEU A 102 6.09 -0.13 7.14
C LEU A 102 4.77 -0.90 7.06
N LEU A 103 3.66 -0.21 7.23
CA LEU A 103 2.32 -0.78 7.11
C LEU A 103 1.68 -0.24 5.85
N TYR A 104 0.81 -1.05 5.26
CA TYR A 104 -0.04 -0.66 4.16
C TYR A 104 -1.45 -1.22 4.37
N GLY A 105 -2.42 -0.61 3.70
CA GLY A 105 -3.80 -1.08 3.64
C GLY A 105 -4.38 -0.78 2.26
N ILE A 106 -5.25 -1.68 1.81
CA ILE A 106 -6.04 -1.52 0.59
C ILE A 106 -7.47 -1.88 0.96
N SER A 107 -8.42 -1.02 0.66
CA SER A 107 -9.83 -1.27 0.99
C SER A 107 -10.74 -0.71 -0.08
N HIS A 108 -11.85 -1.41 -0.33
CA HIS A 108 -12.95 -0.89 -1.14
C HIS A 108 -13.59 0.34 -0.47
N THR A 109 -14.10 1.26 -1.29
CA THR A 109 -14.91 2.41 -0.87
C THR A 109 -16.06 2.60 -1.84
N ASP A 110 -17.13 3.27 -1.42
CA ASP A 110 -18.31 3.53 -2.27
C ASP A 110 -17.96 4.21 -3.62
N SER A 111 -16.85 4.95 -3.67
CA SER A 111 -16.38 5.64 -4.86
C SER A 111 -15.24 4.93 -5.59
N GLY A 112 -14.78 3.76 -5.14
CA GLY A 112 -13.66 3.03 -5.72
C GLY A 112 -12.88 2.23 -4.68
N PHE A 113 -11.64 2.63 -4.43
CA PHE A 113 -10.80 2.01 -3.41
C PHE A 113 -9.75 2.97 -2.88
N GLU A 114 -9.23 2.66 -1.71
CA GLU A 114 -8.21 3.45 -1.01
C GLU A 114 -6.95 2.63 -0.85
N VAL A 115 -5.79 3.28 -1.01
CA VAL A 115 -4.47 2.75 -0.62
C VAL A 115 -3.88 3.66 0.44
N THR A 116 -3.54 3.08 1.59
CA THR A 116 -2.86 3.77 2.69
C THR A 116 -1.52 3.13 2.97
N LEU A 117 -0.50 3.94 3.24
CA LEU A 117 0.82 3.50 3.71
C LEU A 117 1.30 4.36 4.88
N VAL A 118 1.95 3.74 5.85
CA VAL A 118 2.52 4.45 7.00
C VAL A 118 3.80 3.79 7.49
N GLY A 119 4.77 4.59 7.93
CA GLY A 119 6.01 4.08 8.51
C GLY A 119 7.21 4.91 8.10
N TYR A 120 8.41 4.31 8.16
CA TYR A 120 9.67 4.99 7.86
C TYR A 120 9.75 5.52 6.43
N ASN A 121 9.93 6.83 6.27
CA ASN A 121 9.85 7.51 4.98
C ASN A 121 10.88 7.02 3.95
N HIS A 122 12.08 6.60 4.38
CA HIS A 122 13.16 6.14 3.49
C HIS A 122 12.75 4.99 2.56
N LYS A 123 11.96 4.03 3.05
CA LYS A 123 11.57 2.83 2.29
C LYS A 123 10.09 2.83 1.87
N LEU A 124 9.32 3.82 2.32
CA LEU A 124 7.89 3.97 2.01
C LEU A 124 7.62 4.10 0.50
N ARG A 125 8.48 4.83 -0.24
CA ARG A 125 8.33 5.00 -1.69
C ARG A 125 8.45 3.69 -2.46
N ILE A 126 9.40 2.83 -2.08
CA ILE A 126 9.62 1.52 -2.73
C ILE A 126 8.38 0.63 -2.54
N LEU A 127 7.80 0.63 -1.33
CA LEU A 127 6.56 -0.09 -1.06
C LEU A 127 5.41 0.44 -1.91
N LEU A 128 5.23 1.77 -1.97
CA LEU A 128 4.21 2.40 -2.79
C LEU A 128 4.34 2.03 -4.27
N GLU A 129 5.53 2.16 -4.85
CA GLU A 129 5.78 1.81 -6.25
C GLU A 129 5.44 0.33 -6.53
N THR A 130 5.74 -0.57 -5.60
CA THR A 130 5.39 -2.00 -5.76
C THR A 130 3.88 -2.23 -5.71
N ILE A 131 3.17 -1.56 -4.80
CA ILE A 131 1.70 -1.65 -4.71
C ILE A 131 1.04 -1.13 -5.98
N ILE A 132 1.49 0.03 -6.48
CA ILE A 132 0.98 0.59 -7.73
C ILE A 132 1.25 -0.34 -8.92
N ASP A 133 2.44 -0.94 -9.01
CA ASP A 133 2.76 -1.91 -10.07
C ASP A 133 1.83 -3.13 -10.02
N LYS A 134 1.50 -3.63 -8.82
CA LYS A 134 0.54 -4.74 -8.64
C LYS A 134 -0.89 -4.36 -9.01
N ILE A 135 -1.30 -3.13 -8.72
CA ILE A 135 -2.62 -2.61 -9.14
C ILE A 135 -2.69 -2.52 -10.67
N VAL A 136 -1.68 -1.94 -11.32
CA VAL A 136 -1.65 -1.75 -12.77
C VAL A 136 -1.60 -3.07 -13.53
N LYS A 137 -0.88 -4.07 -13.00
CA LYS A 137 -0.74 -5.40 -13.60
C LYS A 137 -1.71 -6.44 -13.01
N PHE A 138 -2.77 -5.99 -12.35
CA PHE A 138 -3.68 -6.89 -11.66
C PHE A 138 -4.32 -7.87 -12.64
N GLU A 139 -4.19 -9.17 -12.33
CA GLU A 139 -4.81 -10.26 -13.06
C GLU A 139 -5.40 -11.25 -12.04
N VAL A 140 -6.63 -11.70 -12.30
CA VAL A 140 -7.31 -12.63 -11.41
C VAL A 140 -6.73 -14.03 -11.60
N LYS A 141 -6.15 -14.59 -10.55
CA LYS A 141 -5.68 -15.96 -10.50
C LYS A 141 -6.83 -16.86 -10.05
N PRO A 142 -7.30 -17.80 -10.87
CA PRO A 142 -8.50 -18.59 -10.56
C PRO A 142 -8.42 -19.34 -9.23
N ASP A 143 -7.25 -19.90 -8.91
CA ASP A 143 -6.99 -20.61 -7.66
C ASP A 143 -7.13 -19.71 -6.43
N ARG A 144 -6.63 -18.47 -6.50
CA ARG A 144 -6.75 -17.49 -5.42
C ARG A 144 -8.17 -16.94 -5.31
N PHE A 145 -8.80 -16.67 -6.45
CA PHE A 145 -10.19 -16.22 -6.51
C PHE A 145 -11.14 -17.22 -5.84
N SER A 146 -11.00 -18.52 -6.12
CA SER A 146 -11.84 -19.57 -5.52
C SER A 146 -11.71 -19.67 -3.99
N VAL A 147 -10.57 -19.26 -3.42
CA VAL A 147 -10.36 -19.27 -1.95
C VAL A 147 -10.94 -18.03 -1.29
N ILE A 148 -10.91 -16.88 -1.99
CA ILE A 148 -11.30 -15.58 -1.43
C ILE A 148 -12.80 -15.29 -1.61
N LYS A 149 -13.44 -15.84 -2.66
CA LYS A 149 -14.87 -15.66 -2.96
C LYS A 149 -15.78 -16.21 -1.87
#